data_AF-W1XP68-F1
#
_entry.id   AF-W1XP68-F1
#
_cell.length_a   1.000
_cell.length_b   1.000
_cell.length_c   1.000
_cell.angle_alpha   90.00
_cell.angle_beta   90.00
_cell.angle_gamma   90.00
#
_symmetry.space_group_name_H-M   'P 1'
#
loop_
_entity.id
_entity.type
_entity.pdbx_description
1 polymer ?
#
loop_
_entity_poly.entity_id
_entity_poly.type
_entity_poly.pdbx_seq_one_letter_code
_entity_poly.pdbx_strand_id
1 'polypeptide(L)' 'MGANPFDVLESFDEVKVLKAQCDYVIVLYHGGKEFYRYPSPMLQRYCRKFVDSGANLVICQHNHCVGSR' A
#
# COMPACT_ATOMS: atom_id res chain seq x y z
N MET A 1 11.66 -14.66 4.70
CA MET A 1 10.30 -14.94 5.22
C MET A 1 9.68 -13.60 5.58
N GLY A 2 8.58 -13.25 4.93
CA GLY A 2 7.79 -12.05 5.17
C GLY A 2 6.31 -12.41 5.00
N ALA A 3 5.46 -11.80 5.82
CA ALA A 3 4.02 -12.02 5.83
C ALA A 3 3.38 -11.27 4.65
N ASN A 4 2.90 -12.01 3.65
CA ASN A 4 2.23 -11.58 2.42
C ASN A 4 3.06 -10.71 1.42
N PRO A 5 3.70 -11.32 0.40
CA PRO A 5 4.33 -10.60 -0.70
C PRO A 5 3.33 -9.72 -1.45
N PHE A 6 3.77 -8.54 -1.92
CA PHE A 6 2.96 -7.72 -2.80
C PHE A 6 2.94 -8.31 -4.21
N ASP A 7 1.74 -8.64 -4.69
CA ASP A 7 1.46 -9.01 -6.06
C ASP A 7 0.54 -7.97 -6.69
N VAL A 8 0.97 -7.37 -7.79
CA VAL A 8 0.23 -6.31 -8.50
C VAL A 8 -1.08 -6.85 -9.10
N LEU A 9 -1.18 -8.16 -9.35
CA LEU A 9 -2.36 -8.79 -9.90
C LEU A 9 -3.40 -9.12 -8.82
N GLU A 10 -2.95 -9.57 -7.65
CA GLU A 10 -3.85 -10.17 -6.65
C GLU A 10 -4.09 -9.28 -5.41
N SER A 11 -3.07 -8.56 -4.91
CA SER A 11 -3.14 -7.88 -3.61
C SER A 11 -4.24 -6.80 -3.53
N PHE A 12 -4.64 -6.23 -4.66
CA PHE A 12 -5.72 -5.25 -4.71
C PHE A 12 -7.11 -5.88 -4.57
N ASP A 13 -7.28 -7.09 -5.11
CA ASP A 13 -8.54 -7.82 -5.01
C ASP A 13 -8.71 -8.44 -3.62
N GLU A 14 -7.61 -8.88 -3.00
CA GLU A 14 -7.59 -9.29 -1.59
C GLU A 14 -8.13 -8.18 -0.66
N VAL A 15 -7.70 -6.93 -0.86
CA VAL A 15 -8.17 -5.76 -0.09
C VAL A 15 -9.67 -5.54 -0.30
N LYS A 16 -10.15 -5.70 -1.53
CA LYS A 16 -11.57 -5.55 -1.86
C LYS A 16 -12.43 -6.62 -1.18
N VAL A 17 -11.97 -7.87 -1.18
CA VAL A 17 -12.62 -8.97 -0.47
C VAL A 17 -12.61 -8.75 1.04
N LEU A 18 -11.49 -8.27 1.59
CA LEU A 18 -11.36 -7.97 3.02
C LEU A 18 -12.28 -6.83 3.46
N LYS A 19 -12.44 -5.79 2.62
CA LYS A 19 -13.32 -4.65 2.94
C LYS A 19 -14.78 -5.06 3.15
N ALA A 20 -15.26 -6.10 2.47
CA ALA A 20 -16.61 -6.61 2.68
C ALA A 20 -16.81 -7.25 4.08
N GLN A 21 -15.73 -7.54 4.79
CA GLN A 21 -15.72 -8.25 6.07
C GLN A 21 -15.29 -7.37 7.25
N CYS A 22 -14.91 -6.12 7.00
CA CYS A 22 -14.31 -5.23 8.00
C CYS A 22 -14.84 -3.80 7.90
N ASP A 23 -15.09 -3.17 9.04
CA ASP A 23 -15.46 -1.75 9.10
C ASP A 23 -14.35 -0.85 8.58
N TYR A 24 -13.10 -1.20 8.90
CA TYR A 24 -11.90 -0.47 8.47
C TYR A 24 -10.83 -1.42 7.95
N VAL A 25 -10.19 -1.05 6.86
CA VAL A 25 -9.04 -1.77 6.27
C VAL A 25 -7.83 -0.84 6.25
N ILE A 26 -6.72 -1.28 6.82
CA ILE A 26 -5.44 -0.57 6.83
C ILE A 26 -4.42 -1.40 6.06
N VAL A 27 -3.77 -0.79 5.07
CA VAL A 27 -2.70 -1.43 4.27
C VAL A 27 -1.35 -0.89 4.70
N LEU A 28 -0.48 -1.78 5.17
CA LEU A 28 0.93 -1.48 5.42
C LEU A 28 1.74 -1.90 4.18
N TYR A 29 2.12 -0.93 3.36
CA TYR A 29 2.81 -1.18 2.10
C TYR A 29 4.31 -0.97 2.25
N HIS A 30 5.09 -2.05 2.22
CA HIS A 30 6.56 -1.95 2.26
C HIS A 30 7.11 -1.67 0.86
N GLY A 31 7.15 -0.40 0.47
CA GLY A 31 7.56 0.00 -0.86
C GLY A 31 7.98 1.47 -0.91
N GLY A 32 8.97 1.76 -1.74
CA GLY A 32 9.56 3.08 -1.83
C GLY A 32 10.94 3.01 -2.47
N LYS A 33 11.54 4.18 -2.71
CA LYS A 33 12.94 4.26 -3.09
C LYS A 33 13.73 4.68 -1.86
N GLU A 34 14.75 3.90 -1.49
CA GLU A 34 15.61 4.20 -0.35
C GLU A 34 16.19 5.62 -0.48
N PHE A 35 16.18 6.36 0.63
CA PHE A 35 16.71 7.72 0.75
C PHE A 35 16.07 8.75 -0.20
N TYR A 36 14.91 8.44 -0.77
CA TYR A 36 14.16 9.35 -1.63
C TYR A 36 12.86 9.80 -0.94
N ARG A 37 12.80 11.09 -0.60
CA ARG A 37 11.74 11.69 0.22
C ARG A 37 10.39 11.82 -0.49
N TYR A 38 10.37 11.72 -1.82
CA TYR A 38 9.14 11.87 -2.61
C TYR A 38 8.66 10.50 -3.09
N PRO A 39 7.36 10.24 -3.19
CA PRO A 39 6.88 8.99 -3.70
C PRO A 39 7.08 8.94 -5.22
N SER A 40 7.58 7.81 -5.71
CA SER A 40 7.66 7.59 -7.15
C SER A 40 6.24 7.60 -7.75
N PRO A 41 6.08 7.95 -9.04
CA PRO A 41 4.77 7.89 -9.69
C PRO A 41 4.09 6.52 -9.55
N MET A 42 4.86 5.43 -9.58
CA MET A 42 4.32 4.07 -9.37
C MET A 42 3.87 3.83 -7.93
N LEU A 43 4.65 4.29 -6.93
CA LEU A 43 4.24 4.19 -5.52
C LEU A 43 2.89 4.90 -5.30
N GLN A 44 2.75 6.12 -5.82
CA GLN A 44 1.48 6.85 -5.74
C GLN A 44 0.33 6.11 -6.41
N ARG A 45 0.56 5.51 -7.60
CA ARG A 45 -0.45 4.71 -8.30
C ARG A 45 -0.89 3.51 -7.48
N TYR A 46 0.03 2.78 -6.86
CA TYR A 46 -0.31 1.63 -6.02
C TYR A 46 -1.06 2.04 -4.77
N CYS A 47 -0.63 3.09 -4.06
CA CYS A 47 -1.35 3.60 -2.89
C CYS A 47 -2.78 4.01 -3.25
N ARG A 48 -2.97 4.74 -4.35
CA ARG A 48 -4.31 5.13 -4.83
C ARG A 48 -5.14 3.90 -5.19
N LYS A 49 -4.54 2.92 -5.87
CA LYS A 49 -5.23 1.67 -6.22
C LYS A 49 -5.67 0.88 -5.00
N PHE A 50 -4.87 0.84 -3.93
CA PHE A 50 -5.30 0.24 -2.65
C PHE A 50 -6.49 0.97 -2.03
N VAL A 51 -6.51 2.31 -2.06
CA VAL A 51 -7.65 3.10 -1.59
C VAL A 51 -8.89 2.82 -2.45
N ASP A 52 -8.74 2.80 -3.78
CA ASP A 52 -9.84 2.49 -4.71
C ASP A 52 -10.39 1.07 -4.49
N SER A 53 -9.55 0.13 -4.06
CA SER A 53 -9.93 -1.23 -3.68
C SER A 53 -10.62 -1.33 -2.32
N GLY A 54 -10.65 -0.27 -1.53
CA GLY A 54 -11.39 -0.20 -0.26
C GLY A 54 -10.52 -0.01 0.99
N ALA A 55 -9.22 0.19 0.86
CA ALA A 55 -8.38 0.57 2.00
C ALA A 55 -8.79 1.94 2.54
N ASN A 56 -9.01 2.02 3.85
CA ASN A 56 -9.30 3.27 4.54
C ASN A 56 -8.03 4.08 4.81
N LEU A 57 -6.89 3.40 4.97
CA LEU A 57 -5.58 4.01 5.19
C LEU A 57 -4.50 3.15 4.54
N VAL A 58 -3.54 3.80 3.87
CA VAL A 58 -2.36 3.16 3.31
C VAL A 58 -1.11 3.83 3.89
N ILE A 59 -0.24 3.05 4.53
CA ILE A 59 1.01 3.54 5.11
C ILE A 59 2.19 2.91 4.37
N CYS A 60 3.01 3.73 3.72
CA CYS A 60 4.22 3.28 3.08
C CYS A 60 5.39 3.21 4.06
N GLN A 61 6.21 2.17 3.96
CA GLN A 61 7.49 1.99 4.66
C GLN A 61 8.59 1.70 3.61
N HIS A 62 9.84 1.43 4.01
CA HIS A 62 11.01 1.12 3.15
C HIS A 62 11.86 2.30 2.67
N ASN A 63 11.31 3.48 2.41
CA ASN A 63 12.09 4.59 1.85
C ASN A 63 13.18 5.18 2.78
N HIS A 64 13.24 4.73 4.05
CA HIS A 64 14.16 5.23 5.08
C HIS A 64 14.09 6.76 5.27
N CYS A 65 12.93 7.35 4.99
CA CYS A 65 12.65 8.76 5.17
C CYS A 65 11.39 8.91 6.04
N VAL A 66 11.31 10.01 6.80
CA VAL A 66 10.08 10.34 7.52
C VAL A 66 9.02 10.77 6.51
N GLY A 67 8.09 9.87 6.23
CA GLY A 67 6.98 10.08 5.30
C GLY A 67 7.40 10.23 3.83
N SER A 68 6.39 10.39 2.99
CA SER A 68 6.51 10.74 1.56
C SER A 68 5.24 11.47 1.15
N ARG A 69 5.37 12.61 0.45
CA ARG A 69 4.22 13.45 0.04
C ARG A 69 3.53 12.95 -1.22
#